data_AF-A0A1V4DJH2-F1
#
_entry.id   AF-A0A1V4DJH2-F1
#
_cell.length_a   1.000
_cell.length_b   1.000
_cell.length_c   1.000
_cell.angle_alpha   90.00
_cell.angle_beta   90.00
_cell.angle_gamma   90.00
#
_symmetry.space_group_name_H-M   'P 1'
#
loop_
_entity.id
_entity.type
_entity.pdbx_description
1 polymer ?
#
loop_
_entity_poly.entity_id
_entity_poly.type
_entity_poly.pdbx_seq_one_letter_code
_entity_poly.pdbx_strand_id
1 'polypeptide(L)'
;MSDDFDIIEQIAPDMIQVIEQRFRILRNIYWNQPVGRRKLSEKVNLTERILRSETEVLKQLSLIEVSKIGMSLTEKGLSLYSDLEIVMAEQTGNRVLEKKLASKLNIERCLITPGDSDVESKVLEKFGDLTSDILATRLPDGENIIAVMGGTTMATVSKCMYRLETPKRHNIFVPARGGIGETIQTQANSISATMAEQTGGEFKVLYVPEQVSSETYELLLHEPTVQRVLELISKSNVVIHSIGRALHMAKRRNMSASDLAMLSNKGAVAESFGYFFNKDGEVVYKIPRIGLQMKDLQEIPYVIAVAGGKTKAKAIEAYIKNAPKQTWLITDEGAAKQILKEETL
;
A
#
# COMPACT_ATOMS: atom_id res chain seq x y z
N MET A 1 24.78 1.56 -14.14
CA MET A 1 23.44 2.07 -14.51
C MET A 1 23.13 3.42 -13.87
N SER A 2 23.11 3.62 -12.54
CA SER A 2 22.93 4.98 -11.97
C SER A 2 23.99 5.96 -12.49
N ASP A 3 25.25 5.52 -12.49
CA ASP A 3 26.39 6.34 -12.93
C ASP A 3 26.32 6.71 -14.42
N ASP A 4 25.66 5.90 -15.26
CA ASP A 4 25.57 6.15 -16.70
C ASP A 4 24.58 7.28 -17.01
N PHE A 5 23.51 7.41 -16.21
CA PHE A 5 22.52 8.49 -16.39
C PHE A 5 23.04 9.84 -15.87
N ASP A 6 23.81 9.84 -14.78
CA ASP A 6 24.48 11.05 -14.28
C ASP A 6 25.44 11.65 -15.32
N ILE A 7 26.11 10.80 -16.10
CA ILE A 7 26.97 11.23 -17.21
C ILE A 7 26.14 11.83 -18.35
N ILE A 8 25.00 11.22 -18.70
CA ILE A 8 24.15 11.74 -19.78
C ILE A 8 23.47 13.06 -19.38
N GLU A 9 23.12 13.24 -18.10
CA GLU A 9 22.52 14.49 -17.60
C GLU A 9 23.46 15.70 -17.76
N GLN A 10 24.78 15.49 -17.74
CA GLN A 10 25.76 16.57 -17.98
C GLN A 10 25.69 17.15 -19.40
N ILE A 11 25.23 16.37 -20.39
CA ILE A 11 25.10 16.83 -21.79
C ILE A 11 23.64 17.07 -22.21
N ALA A 12 22.69 16.48 -21.49
CA ALA A 12 21.25 16.57 -21.77
C ALA A 12 20.46 16.67 -20.45
N PRO A 13 20.51 17.82 -19.76
CA PRO A 13 19.97 17.97 -18.40
C PRO A 13 18.45 17.75 -18.30
N ASP A 14 17.71 17.98 -19.39
CA ASP A 14 16.26 17.78 -19.42
C ASP A 14 15.85 16.34 -19.82
N MET A 15 16.81 15.47 -20.16
CA MET A 15 16.52 14.15 -20.73
C MET A 15 15.72 13.26 -19.77
N ILE A 16 16.10 13.24 -18.48
CA ILE A 16 15.39 12.47 -17.45
C ILE A 16 13.93 12.93 -17.35
N GLN A 17 13.70 14.24 -17.32
CA GLN A 17 12.36 14.82 -17.22
C GLN A 17 11.49 14.44 -18.43
N VAL A 18 12.08 14.45 -19.63
CA VAL A 18 11.40 14.02 -20.85
C VAL A 18 11.06 12.52 -20.81
N ILE A 19 11.99 11.68 -20.33
CA ILE A 19 11.76 10.23 -20.17
C ILE A 19 10.64 9.98 -19.16
N GLU A 20 10.67 10.63 -17.99
CA GLU A 20 9.62 10.55 -16.96
C GLU A 20 8.25 10.97 -17.51
N GLN A 21 8.19 12.07 -18.25
CA GLN A 21 6.95 12.55 -18.85
C GLN A 21 6.39 11.53 -19.87
N ARG A 22 7.22 11.01 -20.77
CA ARG A 22 6.80 10.03 -21.78
C ARG A 22 6.43 8.69 -21.15
N PHE A 23 7.15 8.25 -20.12
CA PHE A 23 6.81 7.07 -19.34
C PHE A 23 5.43 7.23 -18.68
N ARG A 24 5.14 8.39 -18.06
CA ARG A 24 3.80 8.68 -17.49
C ARG A 24 2.68 8.62 -18.55
N ILE A 25 2.95 9.08 -19.77
CA ILE A 25 2.00 8.98 -20.90
C ILE A 25 1.79 7.52 -21.30
N LEU A 26 2.86 6.76 -21.56
CA LEU A 26 2.79 5.35 -21.95
C LEU A 26 2.09 4.51 -20.89
N ARG A 27 2.41 4.73 -19.60
CA ARG A 27 1.74 4.10 -18.46
C ARG A 27 0.22 4.34 -18.46
N ASN A 28 -0.18 5.60 -18.65
CA ASN A 28 -1.60 5.94 -18.67
C ASN A 28 -2.32 5.37 -19.88
N ILE A 29 -1.66 5.24 -21.04
CA ILE A 29 -2.20 4.52 -22.19
C ILE A 29 -2.34 3.04 -21.84
N TYR A 30 -1.28 2.36 -21.41
CA TYR A 30 -1.31 0.96 -20.99
C TYR A 30 -2.46 0.65 -20.03
N TRP A 31 -2.65 1.52 -19.04
CA TRP A 31 -3.67 1.34 -18.03
C TRP A 31 -5.10 1.60 -18.48
N ASN A 32 -5.31 2.47 -19.46
CA ASN A 32 -6.65 2.95 -19.82
C ASN A 32 -6.99 2.71 -21.30
N GLN A 33 -6.15 1.99 -22.03
CA GLN A 33 -6.32 1.76 -23.46
C GLN A 33 -7.59 0.97 -23.77
N PRO A 34 -8.30 1.30 -24.87
CA PRO A 34 -8.06 2.48 -25.72
C PRO A 34 -8.47 3.79 -25.01
N VAL A 35 -7.59 4.81 -25.01
CA VAL A 35 -7.82 6.08 -24.28
C VAL A 35 -7.87 7.29 -25.21
N GLY A 36 -8.89 8.14 -25.05
CA GLY A 36 -9.01 9.40 -25.80
C GLY A 36 -8.07 10.49 -25.27
N ARG A 37 -7.62 11.39 -26.16
CA ARG A 37 -6.64 12.45 -25.83
C ARG A 37 -7.06 13.34 -24.66
N ARG A 38 -8.32 13.79 -24.62
CA ARG A 38 -8.83 14.66 -23.55
C ARG A 38 -8.73 14.01 -22.17
N LYS A 39 -9.21 12.77 -22.06
CA LYS A 39 -9.14 11.98 -20.82
C LYS A 39 -7.69 11.72 -20.41
N LEU A 40 -6.80 11.48 -21.39
CA LEU A 40 -5.39 11.28 -21.12
C LEU A 40 -4.72 12.57 -20.60
N SER A 41 -5.00 13.75 -21.20
CA SER A 41 -4.41 15.02 -20.77
C SER A 41 -4.79 15.41 -19.34
N GLU A 42 -6.05 15.16 -18.96
CA GLU A 42 -6.52 15.35 -17.59
C GLU A 42 -5.75 14.45 -16.61
N LYS A 43 -5.56 13.16 -16.95
CA LYS A 43 -4.85 12.20 -16.08
C LYS A 43 -3.37 12.51 -15.91
N VAL A 44 -2.66 12.92 -16.97
CA VAL A 44 -1.23 13.23 -16.87
C VAL A 44 -0.94 14.67 -16.43
N ASN A 45 -1.99 15.49 -16.25
CA ASN A 45 -1.90 16.92 -15.93
C ASN A 45 -1.05 17.71 -16.95
N LEU A 46 -1.30 17.47 -18.25
CA LEU A 46 -0.67 18.19 -19.36
C LEU A 46 -1.74 18.91 -20.17
N THR A 47 -1.37 20.02 -20.84
CA THR A 47 -2.27 20.64 -21.81
C THR A 47 -2.46 19.73 -23.02
N GLU A 48 -3.62 19.79 -23.68
CA GLU A 48 -3.87 18.99 -24.91
C GLU A 48 -2.83 19.27 -26.00
N ARG A 49 -2.30 20.51 -26.05
CA ARG A 49 -1.25 20.89 -27.02
C ARG A 49 0.03 20.11 -26.78
N ILE A 50 0.51 20.07 -25.53
CA ILE A 50 1.73 19.34 -25.15
C ILE A 50 1.52 17.84 -25.35
N LEU A 51 0.38 17.31 -24.88
CA LEU A 51 0.08 15.90 -25.02
C LEU A 51 0.05 15.48 -26.50
N ARG A 52 -0.55 16.29 -27.38
CA ARG A 52 -0.56 16.01 -28.82
C ARG A 52 0.87 15.87 -29.36
N SER A 53 1.75 16.83 -29.04
CA SER A 53 3.15 16.78 -29.47
C SER A 53 3.86 15.50 -28.99
N GLU A 54 3.70 15.13 -27.72
CA GLU A 54 4.31 13.90 -27.19
C GLU A 54 3.72 12.64 -27.84
N THR A 55 2.40 12.56 -28.00
CA THR A 55 1.76 11.39 -28.62
C THR A 55 2.13 11.23 -30.09
N GLU A 56 2.36 12.32 -30.83
CA GLU A 56 2.87 12.24 -32.20
C GLU A 56 4.29 11.67 -32.24
N VAL A 57 5.17 12.07 -31.32
CA VAL A 57 6.51 11.47 -31.19
C VAL A 57 6.40 9.97 -30.87
N LEU A 58 5.59 9.59 -29.89
CA LEU A 58 5.40 8.18 -29.52
C LEU A 58 4.82 7.34 -30.68
N LYS A 59 3.95 7.93 -31.49
CA LYS A 59 3.39 7.31 -32.70
C LYS A 59 4.45 7.15 -33.79
N GLN A 60 5.27 8.18 -34.03
CA GLN A 60 6.40 8.11 -34.98
C GLN A 60 7.42 7.03 -34.59
N LEU A 61 7.64 6.83 -33.29
CA LEU A 61 8.47 5.74 -32.75
C LEU A 61 7.80 4.36 -32.81
N SER A 62 6.55 4.29 -33.30
CA SER A 62 5.71 3.10 -33.35
C SER A 62 5.44 2.46 -31.99
N LEU A 63 5.41 3.26 -30.92
CA LEU A 63 5.11 2.81 -29.56
C LEU A 63 3.61 2.84 -29.25
N ILE A 64 2.87 3.71 -29.93
CA ILE A 64 1.42 3.81 -29.79
C ILE A 64 0.73 3.74 -31.14
N GLU A 65 -0.47 3.19 -31.15
CA GLU A 65 -1.42 3.30 -32.25
C GLU A 65 -2.52 4.30 -31.87
N VAL A 66 -2.91 5.14 -32.83
CA VAL A 66 -3.95 6.16 -32.65
C VAL A 66 -5.10 5.86 -33.60
N SER A 67 -6.28 5.59 -33.05
CA SER A 67 -7.49 5.26 -33.80
C SER A 67 -8.65 6.21 -33.43
N LYS A 68 -9.79 6.06 -34.12
CA LYS A 68 -11.01 6.85 -33.80
C LYS A 68 -11.56 6.57 -32.39
N ILE A 69 -11.30 5.37 -31.83
CA ILE A 69 -11.76 4.98 -30.50
C ILE A 69 -10.78 5.33 -29.38
N GLY A 70 -9.55 5.72 -29.72
CA GLY A 70 -8.53 6.12 -28.75
C GLY A 70 -7.12 5.65 -29.12
N MET A 71 -6.21 5.86 -28.18
CA MET A 71 -4.81 5.46 -28.24
C MET A 71 -4.57 4.17 -27.47
N SER A 72 -3.75 3.29 -28.03
CA SER A 72 -3.32 2.01 -27.44
C SER A 72 -1.82 1.83 -27.64
N LEU A 73 -1.16 1.03 -26.80
CA LEU A 73 0.20 0.60 -27.03
C LEU A 73 0.25 -0.42 -28.18
N THR A 74 1.29 -0.32 -29.01
CA THR A 74 1.66 -1.41 -29.95
C THR A 74 2.40 -2.52 -29.19
N GLU A 75 2.66 -3.67 -29.81
CA GLU A 75 3.50 -4.72 -29.21
C GLU A 75 4.89 -4.19 -28.82
N LYS A 76 5.51 -3.40 -29.70
CA LYS A 76 6.78 -2.70 -29.43
C LYS A 76 6.65 -1.75 -28.25
N GLY A 77 5.55 -1.00 -28.17
CA GLY A 77 5.26 -0.09 -27.07
C GLY A 77 5.09 -0.82 -25.74
N LEU A 78 4.45 -1.98 -25.74
CA LEU A 78 4.23 -2.81 -24.56
C LEU A 78 5.55 -3.41 -24.03
N SER A 79 6.40 -3.92 -24.92
CA SER A 79 7.73 -4.42 -24.55
C SER A 79 8.57 -3.30 -23.95
N LEU A 80 8.68 -2.16 -24.64
CA LEU A 80 9.46 -1.03 -24.15
C LEU A 80 8.90 -0.48 -22.82
N TYR A 81 7.58 -0.41 -22.67
CA TYR A 81 6.97 0.02 -21.42
C TYR A 81 7.35 -0.90 -20.26
N SER A 82 7.36 -2.22 -20.48
CA SER A 82 7.73 -3.21 -19.47
C SER A 82 9.20 -3.07 -19.06
N ASP A 83 10.10 -2.89 -20.04
CA ASP A 83 11.53 -2.66 -19.77
C ASP A 83 11.77 -1.33 -19.06
N LEU A 84 11.08 -0.27 -19.48
CA LEU A 84 11.13 1.03 -18.82
C LEU A 84 10.52 0.98 -17.42
N GLU A 85 9.52 0.15 -17.14
CA GLU A 85 8.97 0.02 -15.79
C GLU A 85 10.05 -0.42 -14.79
N ILE A 86 10.93 -1.34 -15.21
CA ILE A 86 12.08 -1.81 -14.42
C ILE A 86 13.13 -0.70 -14.28
N VAL A 87 13.57 -0.11 -15.40
CA VAL A 87 14.62 0.93 -15.40
C VAL A 87 14.18 2.15 -14.60
N MET A 88 12.93 2.57 -14.75
CA MET A 88 12.39 3.73 -14.04
C MET A 88 12.21 3.45 -12.56
N ALA A 89 11.90 2.22 -12.15
CA ALA A 89 11.92 1.84 -10.74
C ALA A 89 13.32 1.97 -10.11
N GLU A 90 14.38 1.69 -10.88
CA GLU A 90 15.76 1.82 -10.41
C GLU A 90 16.33 3.24 -10.45
N GLN A 91 15.91 4.06 -11.43
CA GLN A 91 16.52 5.36 -11.75
C GLN A 91 15.75 6.58 -11.29
N THR A 92 14.42 6.53 -11.21
CA THR A 92 13.65 7.76 -10.99
C THR A 92 13.79 8.26 -9.56
N GLY A 93 13.56 9.57 -9.38
CA GLY A 93 13.63 10.27 -8.09
C GLY A 93 12.88 9.61 -6.93
N ASN A 94 12.09 8.55 -7.16
CA ASN A 94 11.57 7.64 -6.15
C ASN A 94 12.63 7.14 -5.17
N ARG A 95 13.82 6.67 -5.58
CA ARG A 95 14.79 6.16 -4.58
C ARG A 95 15.32 7.25 -3.65
N VAL A 96 15.47 8.47 -4.18
CA VAL A 96 15.80 9.66 -3.38
C VAL A 96 14.62 10.07 -2.49
N LEU A 97 13.41 10.06 -3.05
CA LEU A 97 12.16 10.37 -2.36
C LEU A 97 11.86 9.38 -1.23
N GLU A 98 12.10 8.10 -1.46
CA GLU A 98 12.00 6.99 -0.50
C GLU A 98 12.98 7.19 0.65
N LYS A 99 14.25 7.50 0.36
CA LYS A 99 15.25 7.81 1.38
C LYS A 99 14.86 9.05 2.19
N LYS A 100 14.42 10.13 1.53
CA LYS A 100 13.97 11.36 2.18
C LYS A 100 12.74 11.10 3.06
N LEU A 101 11.76 10.37 2.55
CA LEU A 101 10.53 10.03 3.26
C LEU A 101 10.83 9.13 4.46
N ALA A 102 11.62 8.07 4.29
CA ALA A 102 12.02 7.16 5.36
C ALA A 102 12.78 7.92 6.46
N SER A 103 13.68 8.83 6.09
CA SER A 103 14.41 9.69 7.03
C SER A 103 13.48 10.63 7.80
N LYS A 104 12.57 11.32 7.10
CA LYS A 104 11.56 12.20 7.73
C LYS A 104 10.67 11.44 8.71
N LEU A 105 10.27 10.24 8.31
CA LEU A 105 9.38 9.38 9.08
C LEU A 105 10.10 8.56 10.16
N ASN A 106 11.44 8.55 10.18
CA ASN A 106 12.28 7.78 11.09
C ASN A 106 11.96 6.26 11.11
N ILE A 107 11.79 5.69 9.91
CA ILE A 107 11.52 4.26 9.68
C ILE A 107 12.57 3.67 8.73
N GLU A 108 12.68 2.35 8.68
CA GLU A 108 13.74 1.64 7.97
C GLU A 108 13.70 1.87 6.45
N ARG A 109 12.52 1.74 5.85
CA ARG A 109 12.34 1.81 4.40
C ARG A 109 10.99 2.43 4.03
N CYS A 110 11.01 3.16 2.92
CA CYS A 110 9.81 3.46 2.15
C CYS A 110 9.99 2.88 0.76
N LEU A 111 8.89 2.41 0.17
CA LEU A 111 8.78 2.00 -1.23
C LEU A 111 7.65 2.82 -1.85
N ILE A 112 7.95 3.56 -2.91
CA ILE A 112 7.03 4.52 -3.51
C ILE A 112 6.64 4.04 -4.91
N THR A 113 5.36 3.74 -5.10
CA THR A 113 4.81 3.51 -6.44
C THR A 113 4.50 4.86 -7.10
N PRO A 114 4.95 5.09 -8.35
CA PRO A 114 4.56 6.26 -9.12
C PRO A 114 3.03 6.43 -9.27
N GLY A 115 2.51 7.65 -9.09
CA GLY A 115 1.06 7.96 -9.17
C GLY A 115 0.39 8.24 -7.81
N ASP A 116 -0.94 8.33 -7.81
CA ASP A 116 -1.76 8.62 -6.62
C ASP A 116 -2.95 7.65 -6.55
N SER A 117 -2.98 6.77 -5.55
CA SER A 117 -4.03 5.76 -5.41
C SER A 117 -5.41 6.33 -5.04
N ASP A 118 -5.53 7.62 -4.68
CA ASP A 118 -6.85 8.28 -4.59
C ASP A 118 -7.48 8.53 -5.97
N VAL A 119 -6.68 8.57 -7.03
CA VAL A 119 -7.11 8.88 -8.40
C VAL A 119 -6.96 7.68 -9.33
N GLU A 120 -5.97 6.83 -9.10
CA GLU A 120 -5.58 5.72 -9.96
C GLU A 120 -5.59 4.39 -9.20
N SER A 121 -6.67 3.62 -9.30
CA SER A 121 -6.82 2.33 -8.58
C SER A 121 -5.69 1.33 -8.88
N LYS A 122 -5.09 1.37 -10.07
CA LYS A 122 -3.98 0.50 -10.47
C LYS A 122 -2.70 0.74 -9.68
N VAL A 123 -2.53 1.92 -9.08
CA VAL A 123 -1.41 2.19 -8.15
C VAL A 123 -1.55 1.31 -6.91
N LEU A 124 -2.79 1.12 -6.42
CA LEU A 124 -3.07 0.25 -5.28
C LEU A 124 -2.83 -1.23 -5.60
N GLU A 125 -3.08 -1.67 -6.84
CA GLU A 125 -2.79 -3.03 -7.30
C GLU A 125 -1.28 -3.33 -7.23
N LYS A 126 -0.43 -2.37 -7.65
CA LYS A 126 1.04 -2.49 -7.57
C LYS A 126 1.57 -2.63 -6.13
N PHE A 127 0.81 -2.26 -5.10
CA PHE A 127 1.22 -2.55 -3.72
C PHE A 127 1.23 -4.06 -3.42
N GLY A 128 0.45 -4.87 -4.13
CA GLY A 128 0.48 -6.34 -4.04
C GLY A 128 1.80 -6.93 -4.54
N ASP A 129 2.26 -6.47 -5.70
CA ASP A 129 3.56 -6.84 -6.29
C ASP A 129 4.69 -6.50 -5.30
N LEU A 130 4.76 -5.25 -4.84
CA LEU A 130 5.79 -4.80 -3.89
C LEU A 130 5.75 -5.55 -2.56
N THR A 131 4.55 -5.85 -2.05
CA THR A 131 4.41 -6.66 -0.83
C THR A 131 5.01 -8.05 -1.05
N SER A 132 4.75 -8.66 -2.21
CA SER A 132 5.30 -9.96 -2.56
C SER A 132 6.82 -9.92 -2.73
N ASP A 133 7.36 -8.88 -3.36
CA ASP A 133 8.81 -8.69 -3.52
C ASP A 133 9.54 -8.62 -2.17
N ILE A 134 8.99 -7.86 -1.21
CA ILE A 134 9.54 -7.77 0.15
C ILE A 134 9.56 -9.16 0.78
N LEU A 135 8.42 -9.86 0.77
CA LEU A 135 8.29 -11.16 1.41
C LEU A 135 9.17 -12.21 0.73
N ALA A 136 9.21 -12.25 -0.60
CA ALA A 136 10.02 -13.19 -1.36
C ALA A 136 11.51 -13.05 -1.02
N THR A 137 11.98 -11.82 -0.82
CA THR A 137 13.38 -11.48 -0.52
C THR A 137 13.74 -11.64 0.95
N ARG A 138 12.80 -11.39 1.87
CA ARG A 138 13.08 -11.29 3.31
C ARG A 138 12.67 -12.50 4.13
N LEU A 139 11.67 -13.25 3.69
CA LEU A 139 11.21 -14.41 4.45
C LEU A 139 12.26 -15.51 4.42
N PRO A 140 12.69 -16.02 5.60
CA PRO A 140 13.61 -17.14 5.67
C PRO A 140 12.98 -18.43 5.14
N ASP A 141 13.84 -19.40 4.84
CA ASP A 141 13.45 -20.80 4.69
C ASP A 141 12.81 -21.30 6.01
N GLY A 142 11.89 -22.26 5.91
CA GLY A 142 11.11 -22.79 7.02
C GLY A 142 9.68 -22.23 7.08
N GLU A 143 9.08 -22.32 8.26
CA GLU A 143 7.73 -21.84 8.52
C GLU A 143 7.73 -20.35 8.88
N ASN A 144 6.87 -19.59 8.20
CA ASN A 144 6.66 -18.16 8.44
C ASN A 144 5.22 -17.89 8.81
N ILE A 145 4.98 -17.05 9.82
CA ILE A 145 3.63 -16.68 10.26
C ILE A 145 3.40 -15.20 9.99
N ILE A 146 2.45 -14.92 9.10
CA ILE A 146 2.20 -13.60 8.53
C ILE A 146 0.86 -13.09 9.06
N ALA A 147 0.90 -12.16 10.00
CA ALA A 147 -0.28 -11.51 10.54
C ALA A 147 -0.81 -10.43 9.60
N VAL A 148 -2.09 -10.51 9.21
CA VAL A 148 -2.69 -9.62 8.21
C VAL A 148 -3.87 -8.86 8.80
N MET A 149 -3.88 -7.55 8.60
CA MET A 149 -5.02 -6.71 8.96
C MET A 149 -6.05 -6.61 7.83
N GLY A 150 -7.31 -6.34 8.19
CA GLY A 150 -8.37 -6.10 7.22
C GLY A 150 -8.37 -4.68 6.65
N GLY A 151 -9.04 -4.45 5.51
CA GLY A 151 -9.11 -3.13 4.88
C GLY A 151 -9.40 -3.19 3.38
N THR A 152 -9.89 -2.11 2.81
CA THR A 152 -10.07 -2.00 1.35
C THR A 152 -8.71 -2.04 0.64
N THR A 153 -7.71 -1.31 1.16
CA THR A 153 -6.32 -1.38 0.69
C THR A 153 -5.79 -2.81 0.73
N MET A 154 -5.92 -3.48 1.88
CA MET A 154 -5.44 -4.85 2.06
C MET A 154 -6.16 -5.88 1.17
N ALA A 155 -7.45 -5.67 0.88
CA ALA A 155 -8.22 -6.53 -0.03
C ALA A 155 -7.79 -6.40 -1.49
N THR A 156 -7.30 -5.22 -1.92
CA THR A 156 -6.69 -5.07 -3.24
C THR A 156 -5.30 -5.71 -3.26
N VAL A 157 -4.47 -5.40 -2.25
CA VAL A 157 -3.12 -5.98 -2.10
C VAL A 157 -3.19 -7.50 -2.16
N SER A 158 -4.09 -8.14 -1.40
CA SER A 158 -4.17 -9.61 -1.35
C SER A 158 -4.46 -10.27 -2.69
N LYS A 159 -5.13 -9.59 -3.63
CA LYS A 159 -5.47 -10.12 -4.96
C LYS A 159 -4.35 -9.96 -5.98
N CYS A 160 -3.40 -9.08 -5.69
CA CYS A 160 -2.30 -8.73 -6.57
C CYS A 160 -0.95 -9.26 -6.04
N MET A 161 -0.98 -10.17 -5.06
CA MET A 161 0.22 -10.87 -4.62
C MET A 161 0.52 -12.05 -5.55
N TYR A 162 1.79 -12.44 -5.65
CA TYR A 162 2.22 -13.59 -6.42
C TYR A 162 2.79 -14.70 -5.53
N ARG A 163 3.07 -15.86 -6.11
CA ARG A 163 3.52 -17.07 -5.41
C ARG A 163 4.75 -16.81 -4.52
N LEU A 164 4.64 -17.13 -3.23
CA LEU A 164 5.73 -17.03 -2.25
C LEU A 164 6.20 -18.39 -1.75
N GLU A 165 5.37 -19.43 -1.87
CA GLU A 165 5.74 -20.80 -1.51
C GLU A 165 6.89 -21.33 -2.35
N THR A 166 7.83 -22.00 -1.68
CA THR A 166 8.93 -22.72 -2.31
C THR A 166 9.08 -24.10 -1.64
N PRO A 167 9.85 -25.05 -2.21
CA PRO A 167 10.09 -26.33 -1.56
C PRO A 167 10.74 -26.24 -0.16
N LYS A 168 11.30 -25.08 0.21
CA LYS A 168 11.99 -24.86 1.49
C LYS A 168 11.26 -23.88 2.41
N ARG A 169 10.18 -23.24 1.95
CA ARG A 169 9.51 -22.15 2.68
C ARG A 169 8.00 -22.35 2.64
N HIS A 170 7.40 -22.44 3.83
CA HIS A 170 5.97 -22.53 4.07
C HIS A 170 5.46 -21.27 4.78
N ASN A 171 4.40 -20.67 4.26
CA ASN A 171 3.85 -19.41 4.75
C ASN A 171 2.43 -19.62 5.27
N ILE A 172 2.19 -19.24 6.52
CA ILE A 172 0.89 -19.32 7.18
C ILE A 172 0.38 -17.90 7.42
N PHE A 173 -0.69 -17.54 6.72
CA PHE A 173 -1.37 -16.25 6.89
C PHE A 173 -2.40 -16.35 8.02
N VAL A 174 -2.30 -15.45 8.99
CA VAL A 174 -3.22 -15.38 10.12
C VAL A 174 -3.82 -13.98 10.23
N PRO A 175 -5.09 -13.85 10.63
CA PRO A 175 -5.70 -12.55 10.82
C PRO A 175 -5.10 -11.88 12.06
N ALA A 176 -4.66 -10.64 11.96
CA ALA A 176 -4.15 -9.89 13.11
C ALA A 176 -5.24 -9.50 14.12
N ARG A 177 -6.53 -9.73 13.80
CA ARG A 177 -7.70 -9.44 14.64
C ARG A 177 -8.94 -10.22 14.21
N GLY A 178 -9.96 -10.23 15.05
CA GLY A 178 -11.26 -10.84 14.75
C GLY A 178 -11.98 -10.27 13.52
N GLY A 179 -13.07 -10.93 13.11
CA GLY A 179 -13.91 -10.52 11.97
C GLY A 179 -14.66 -9.21 12.25
N ILE A 180 -14.70 -8.30 11.26
CA ILE A 180 -15.19 -6.92 11.42
C ILE A 180 -16.00 -6.45 10.24
N GLY A 181 -17.18 -5.91 10.54
CA GLY A 181 -18.00 -5.20 9.57
C GLY A 181 -18.72 -6.14 8.61
N GLU A 182 -19.68 -5.57 7.90
CA GLU A 182 -20.63 -6.31 7.07
C GLU A 182 -20.01 -6.80 5.75
N THR A 183 -18.91 -6.18 5.30
CA THR A 183 -18.25 -6.53 4.04
C THR A 183 -17.18 -7.59 4.24
N ILE A 184 -17.58 -8.86 4.02
CA ILE A 184 -16.74 -10.06 4.11
C ILE A 184 -15.39 -9.87 3.41
N GLN A 185 -15.37 -9.29 2.20
CA GLN A 185 -14.16 -9.13 1.38
C GLN A 185 -13.08 -8.23 2.02
N THR A 186 -13.43 -7.44 3.04
CA THR A 186 -12.50 -6.52 3.71
C THR A 186 -12.10 -6.98 5.12
N GLN A 187 -12.58 -8.14 5.55
CA GLN A 187 -12.26 -8.75 6.83
C GLN A 187 -10.85 -9.36 6.82
N ALA A 188 -10.18 -9.30 7.98
CA ALA A 188 -8.83 -9.86 8.13
C ALA A 188 -8.79 -11.36 7.79
N ASN A 189 -9.82 -12.11 8.20
CA ASN A 189 -9.97 -13.54 7.88
C ASN A 189 -9.97 -13.79 6.36
N SER A 190 -10.86 -13.10 5.63
CA SER A 190 -10.98 -13.27 4.18
C SER A 190 -9.74 -12.82 3.44
N ILE A 191 -9.11 -11.71 3.87
CA ILE A 191 -7.87 -11.22 3.26
C ILE A 191 -6.73 -12.21 3.50
N SER A 192 -6.61 -12.77 4.71
CA SER A 192 -5.59 -13.81 5.01
C SER A 192 -5.78 -15.03 4.10
N ALA A 193 -7.03 -15.47 3.90
CA ALA A 193 -7.37 -16.56 2.99
C ALA A 193 -7.00 -16.24 1.53
N THR A 194 -7.34 -15.04 1.04
CA THR A 194 -6.98 -14.60 -0.31
C THR A 194 -5.47 -14.51 -0.50
N MET A 195 -4.73 -13.99 0.48
CA MET A 195 -3.27 -13.94 0.41
C MET A 195 -2.66 -15.34 0.36
N ALA A 196 -3.13 -16.27 1.18
CA ALA A 196 -2.68 -17.66 1.14
C ALA A 196 -2.95 -18.29 -0.24
N GLU A 197 -4.16 -18.12 -0.78
CA GLU A 197 -4.52 -18.64 -2.11
C GLU A 197 -3.62 -18.08 -3.23
N GLN A 198 -3.41 -16.77 -3.27
CA GLN A 198 -2.56 -16.14 -4.30
C GLN A 198 -1.08 -16.53 -4.17
N THR A 199 -0.60 -16.70 -2.95
CA THR A 199 0.82 -16.97 -2.68
C THR A 199 1.17 -18.47 -2.64
N GLY A 200 0.14 -19.33 -2.65
CA GLY A 200 0.24 -20.78 -2.53
C GLY A 200 0.32 -21.30 -1.09
N GLY A 201 0.29 -20.43 -0.09
CA GLY A 201 0.46 -20.77 1.32
C GLY A 201 -0.80 -21.29 2.01
N GLU A 202 -0.74 -21.34 3.34
CA GLU A 202 -1.85 -21.74 4.21
C GLU A 202 -2.45 -20.52 4.92
N PHE A 203 -3.72 -20.59 5.33
CA PHE A 203 -4.30 -19.60 6.24
C PHE A 203 -4.99 -20.24 7.44
N LYS A 204 -5.09 -19.49 8.54
CA LYS A 204 -5.98 -19.79 9.66
C LYS A 204 -7.03 -18.70 9.82
N VAL A 205 -8.15 -19.05 10.44
CA VAL A 205 -9.28 -18.13 10.65
C VAL A 205 -9.49 -17.94 12.14
N LEU A 206 -9.61 -16.69 12.58
CA LEU A 206 -10.00 -16.35 13.94
C LEU A 206 -11.51 -16.17 13.99
N TYR A 207 -12.22 -17.17 14.50
CA TYR A 207 -13.68 -17.20 14.63
C TYR A 207 -14.17 -16.41 15.84
N VAL A 208 -13.72 -15.15 15.94
CA VAL A 208 -14.16 -14.23 16.99
C VAL A 208 -14.57 -12.90 16.36
N PRO A 209 -15.75 -12.35 16.70
CA PRO A 209 -16.09 -10.98 16.31
C PRO A 209 -15.17 -9.95 17.00
N GLU A 210 -14.83 -8.85 16.34
CA GLU A 210 -14.07 -7.75 17.00
C GLU A 210 -14.89 -7.05 18.09
N GLN A 211 -16.22 -7.00 17.94
CA GLN A 211 -17.13 -6.35 18.88
C GLN A 211 -17.91 -7.41 19.66
N VAL A 212 -17.38 -7.79 20.81
CA VAL A 212 -18.05 -8.65 21.79
C VAL A 212 -18.02 -7.98 23.16
N SER A 213 -18.94 -8.36 24.05
CA SER A 213 -18.87 -7.91 25.45
C SER A 213 -17.61 -8.49 26.13
N SER A 214 -17.15 -7.87 27.21
CA SER A 214 -15.98 -8.36 27.96
C SER A 214 -16.19 -9.78 28.49
N GLU A 215 -17.41 -10.12 28.91
CA GLU A 215 -17.76 -11.46 29.41
C GLU A 215 -17.73 -12.49 28.28
N THR A 216 -18.28 -12.14 27.11
CA THR A 216 -18.23 -13.00 25.92
C THR A 216 -16.79 -13.20 25.46
N TYR A 217 -15.98 -12.15 25.57
CA TYR A 217 -14.55 -12.19 25.25
C TYR A 217 -13.80 -13.22 26.09
N GLU A 218 -13.96 -13.19 27.42
CA GLU A 218 -13.28 -14.12 28.31
C GLU A 218 -13.63 -15.58 28.00
N LEU A 219 -14.91 -15.87 27.73
CA LEU A 219 -15.35 -17.21 27.35
C LEU A 219 -14.69 -17.68 26.05
N LEU A 220 -14.63 -16.83 25.02
CA LEU A 220 -14.02 -17.18 23.73
C LEU A 220 -12.51 -17.42 23.84
N LEU A 221 -11.82 -16.80 24.79
CA LEU A 221 -10.40 -17.06 25.04
C LEU A 221 -10.13 -18.45 25.61
N HIS A 222 -11.13 -19.14 26.18
CA HIS A 222 -11.00 -20.50 26.67
C HIS A 222 -11.24 -21.56 25.59
N GLU A 223 -11.75 -21.18 24.41
CA GLU A 223 -12.00 -22.10 23.31
C GLU A 223 -10.68 -22.56 22.65
N PRO A 224 -10.37 -23.86 22.58
CA PRO A 224 -9.11 -24.36 22.02
C PRO A 224 -8.88 -23.98 20.55
N THR A 225 -9.95 -23.77 19.78
CA THR A 225 -9.88 -23.29 18.40
C THR A 225 -9.38 -21.85 18.33
N VAL A 226 -9.81 -21.00 19.25
CA VAL A 226 -9.40 -19.59 19.35
C VAL A 226 -7.96 -19.50 19.86
N GLN A 227 -7.64 -20.22 20.94
CA GLN A 227 -6.30 -20.21 21.53
C GLN A 227 -5.21 -20.59 20.53
N ARG A 228 -5.41 -21.66 19.75
CA ARG A 228 -4.46 -22.08 18.70
C ARG A 228 -4.15 -20.99 17.69
N VAL A 229 -5.14 -20.20 17.29
CA VAL A 229 -4.94 -19.12 16.33
C VAL A 229 -4.29 -17.91 16.99
N LEU A 230 -4.64 -17.60 18.24
CA LEU A 230 -3.96 -16.55 19.01
C LEU A 230 -2.49 -16.85 19.28
N GLU A 231 -2.15 -18.13 19.52
CA GLU A 231 -0.76 -18.60 19.65
C GLU A 231 0.02 -18.46 18.34
N LEU A 232 -0.61 -18.69 17.19
CA LEU A 232 0.02 -18.41 15.91
C LEU A 232 0.22 -16.90 15.72
N ILE A 233 -0.80 -16.10 16.00
CA ILE A 233 -0.71 -14.64 15.90
C ILE A 233 0.44 -14.10 16.77
N SER A 234 0.63 -14.61 17.99
CA SER A 234 1.74 -14.19 18.86
C SER A 234 3.12 -14.61 18.38
N LYS A 235 3.21 -15.63 17.52
CA LYS A 235 4.45 -16.10 16.87
C LYS A 235 4.69 -15.46 15.50
N SER A 236 3.89 -14.47 15.10
CA SER A 236 4.01 -13.82 13.80
C SER A 236 5.39 -13.18 13.64
N ASN A 237 6.11 -13.56 12.58
CA ASN A 237 7.38 -12.93 12.22
C ASN A 237 7.18 -11.79 11.20
N VAL A 238 5.99 -11.70 10.60
CA VAL A 238 5.59 -10.61 9.71
C VAL A 238 4.24 -10.05 10.12
N VAL A 239 4.08 -8.74 10.00
CA VAL A 239 2.78 -8.07 10.03
C VAL A 239 2.59 -7.23 8.79
N ILE A 240 1.46 -7.40 8.12
CA ILE A 240 1.04 -6.59 6.99
C ILE A 240 -0.24 -5.86 7.37
N HIS A 241 -0.19 -4.54 7.41
CA HIS A 241 -1.34 -3.73 7.80
C HIS A 241 -1.48 -2.46 6.97
N SER A 242 -2.64 -1.82 7.08
CA SER A 242 -2.90 -0.54 6.45
C SER A 242 -3.17 0.56 7.47
N ILE A 243 -3.13 1.80 6.99
CA ILE A 243 -3.41 3.01 7.75
C ILE A 243 -4.66 3.66 7.16
N GLY A 244 -5.64 3.93 8.02
CA GLY A 244 -6.91 4.52 7.65
C GLY A 244 -7.07 5.94 8.18
N ARG A 245 -7.97 6.72 7.56
CA ARG A 245 -8.41 8.01 8.10
C ARG A 245 -9.38 7.76 9.25
N ALA A 246 -9.15 8.40 10.39
CA ALA A 246 -9.90 8.15 11.64
C ALA A 246 -11.42 8.11 11.44
N LEU A 247 -12.03 9.20 10.96
CA LEU A 247 -13.50 9.28 10.83
C LEU A 247 -14.07 8.31 9.79
N HIS A 248 -13.32 8.01 8.72
CA HIS A 248 -13.74 7.01 7.74
C HIS A 248 -13.78 5.61 8.37
N MET A 249 -12.75 5.29 9.16
CA MET A 249 -12.63 4.00 9.85
C MET A 249 -13.60 3.84 11.02
N ALA A 250 -13.95 4.92 11.71
CA ALA A 250 -14.97 4.91 12.76
C ALA A 250 -16.37 4.65 12.18
N LYS A 251 -16.72 5.33 11.07
CA LYS A 251 -17.99 5.10 10.36
C LYS A 251 -18.11 3.66 9.87
N ARG A 252 -17.05 3.11 9.28
CA ARG A 252 -17.02 1.71 8.82
C ARG A 252 -17.22 0.68 9.95
N ARG A 253 -16.93 1.07 11.20
CA ARG A 253 -17.15 0.23 12.39
C ARG A 253 -18.51 0.46 13.05
N ASN A 254 -19.40 1.25 12.43
CA ASN A 254 -20.69 1.62 12.98
C ASN A 254 -20.58 2.26 14.38
N MET A 255 -19.52 3.03 14.63
CA MET A 255 -19.35 3.76 15.88
C MET A 255 -20.47 4.80 16.07
N SER A 256 -20.86 5.04 17.32
CA SER A 256 -21.97 5.93 17.64
C SER A 256 -21.71 7.38 17.20
N ALA A 257 -22.75 8.18 17.03
CA ALA A 257 -22.61 9.61 16.74
C ALA A 257 -21.80 10.35 17.83
N SER A 258 -21.96 9.96 19.09
CA SER A 258 -21.16 10.47 20.21
C SER A 258 -19.68 10.11 20.09
N ASP A 259 -19.35 8.89 19.67
CA ASP A 259 -17.95 8.49 19.48
C ASP A 259 -17.32 9.22 18.30
N LEU A 260 -18.07 9.41 17.20
CA LEU A 260 -17.61 10.20 16.05
C LEU A 260 -17.34 11.65 16.44
N ALA A 261 -18.22 12.27 17.23
CA ALA A 261 -18.03 13.62 17.75
C ALA A 261 -16.81 13.69 18.69
N MET A 262 -16.65 12.72 19.59
CA MET A 262 -15.49 12.62 20.47
C MET A 262 -14.18 12.50 19.69
N LEU A 263 -14.12 11.61 18.69
CA LEU A 263 -12.93 11.45 17.83
C LEU A 263 -12.61 12.74 17.07
N SER A 264 -13.63 13.42 16.55
CA SER A 264 -13.46 14.72 15.87
C SER A 264 -12.94 15.79 16.83
N ASN A 265 -13.52 15.90 18.03
CA ASN A 265 -13.13 16.88 19.05
C ASN A 265 -11.72 16.66 19.57
N LYS A 266 -11.28 15.40 19.68
CA LYS A 266 -9.90 15.04 20.03
C LYS A 266 -8.93 15.14 18.85
N GLY A 267 -9.39 15.58 17.67
CA GLY A 267 -8.53 15.78 16.50
C GLY A 267 -7.99 14.48 15.91
N ALA A 268 -8.72 13.37 16.00
CA ALA A 268 -8.30 12.09 15.42
C ALA A 268 -8.15 12.20 13.89
N VAL A 269 -6.97 11.87 13.38
CA VAL A 269 -6.65 11.90 11.93
C VAL A 269 -6.38 10.51 11.37
N ALA A 270 -5.79 9.61 12.17
CA ALA A 270 -5.42 8.27 11.75
C ALA A 270 -6.13 7.19 12.56
N GLU A 271 -6.30 6.03 11.95
CA GLU A 271 -6.62 4.78 12.63
C GLU A 271 -5.75 3.64 12.08
N SER A 272 -5.15 2.89 13.00
CA SER A 272 -4.56 1.58 12.70
C SER A 272 -4.63 0.71 13.94
N PHE A 273 -4.78 -0.60 13.78
CA PHE A 273 -4.91 -1.54 14.90
C PHE A 273 -6.04 -1.19 15.90
N GLY A 274 -7.09 -0.47 15.50
CA GLY A 274 -8.15 -0.01 16.40
C GLY A 274 -7.73 1.14 17.32
N TYR A 275 -6.53 1.68 17.15
CA TYR A 275 -6.02 2.88 17.81
C TYR A 275 -6.30 4.07 16.91
N PHE A 276 -6.87 5.12 17.49
CA PHE A 276 -7.08 6.39 16.82
C PHE A 276 -6.03 7.37 17.31
N PHE A 277 -5.38 8.05 16.37
CA PHE A 277 -4.28 8.96 16.64
C PHE A 277 -4.65 10.38 16.22
N ASN A 278 -4.27 11.37 17.03
CA ASN A 278 -4.27 12.77 16.58
C ASN A 278 -3.05 13.05 15.68
N LYS A 279 -2.94 14.27 15.14
CA LYS A 279 -1.83 14.69 14.27
C LYS A 279 -0.44 14.56 14.93
N ASP A 280 -0.40 14.62 16.26
CA ASP A 280 0.82 14.56 17.05
C ASP A 280 1.26 13.11 17.31
N GLY A 281 0.44 12.14 16.89
CA GLY A 281 0.68 10.72 17.08
C GLY A 281 0.16 10.22 18.44
N GLU A 282 -0.52 11.03 19.23
CA GLU A 282 -1.04 10.60 20.52
C GLU A 282 -2.29 9.74 20.31
N VAL A 283 -2.40 8.65 21.07
CA VAL A 283 -3.58 7.78 21.07
C VAL A 283 -4.72 8.50 21.79
N VAL A 284 -5.74 8.90 21.04
CA VAL A 284 -6.91 9.63 21.58
C VAL A 284 -8.08 8.71 21.94
N TYR A 285 -8.10 7.52 21.34
CA TYR A 285 -9.08 6.47 21.60
C TYR A 285 -8.53 5.11 21.16
N LYS A 286 -8.89 4.05 21.87
CA LYS A 286 -8.53 2.66 21.56
C LYS A 286 -9.76 1.79 21.68
N ILE A 287 -10.04 1.01 20.63
CA ILE A 287 -11.09 -0.01 20.67
C ILE A 287 -10.55 -1.25 21.41
N PRO A 288 -11.25 -1.74 22.45
CA PRO A 288 -10.97 -3.04 23.06
C PRO A 288 -11.14 -4.15 22.02
N ARG A 289 -10.14 -5.03 21.86
CA ARG A 289 -10.18 -6.06 20.82
C ARG A 289 -9.24 -7.23 21.08
N ILE A 290 -9.46 -8.30 20.34
CA ILE A 290 -8.65 -9.52 20.32
C ILE A 290 -7.63 -9.48 19.18
N GLY A 291 -6.48 -10.08 19.43
CA GLY A 291 -5.43 -10.31 18.46
C GLY A 291 -4.25 -9.37 18.70
N LEU A 292 -3.53 -9.10 17.61
CA LEU A 292 -2.30 -8.34 17.65
C LEU A 292 -2.54 -6.89 18.08
N GLN A 293 -1.73 -6.41 19.00
CA GLN A 293 -1.73 -5.03 19.49
C GLN A 293 -0.54 -4.25 18.96
N MET A 294 -0.66 -2.92 18.94
CA MET A 294 0.40 -2.03 18.46
C MET A 294 1.72 -2.22 19.22
N LYS A 295 1.65 -2.51 20.54
CA LYS A 295 2.84 -2.80 21.36
C LYS A 295 3.60 -4.05 20.91
N ASP A 296 2.91 -5.03 20.34
CA ASP A 296 3.50 -6.30 19.94
C ASP A 296 4.37 -6.12 18.68
N LEU A 297 4.14 -5.05 17.90
CA LEU A 297 4.90 -4.77 16.68
C LEU A 297 6.40 -4.56 16.93
N GLN A 298 6.80 -4.15 18.14
CA GLN A 298 8.21 -3.92 18.47
C GLN A 298 9.04 -5.20 18.36
N GLU A 299 8.46 -6.35 18.70
CA GLU A 299 9.12 -7.66 18.70
C GLU A 299 9.06 -8.35 17.32
N ILE A 300 8.29 -7.80 16.38
CA ILE A 300 8.05 -8.43 15.08
C ILE A 300 9.16 -7.98 14.11
N PRO A 301 9.92 -8.92 13.52
CA PRO A 301 11.03 -8.60 12.64
C PRO A 301 10.63 -7.79 11.41
N TYR A 302 9.50 -8.11 10.79
CA TYR A 302 9.06 -7.47 9.56
C TYR A 302 7.68 -6.82 9.73
N VAL A 303 7.66 -5.49 9.84
CA VAL A 303 6.42 -4.70 9.93
C VAL A 303 6.22 -3.96 8.62
N ILE A 304 5.19 -4.33 7.85
CA ILE A 304 4.89 -3.77 6.54
C ILE A 304 3.58 -2.96 6.64
N ALA A 305 3.72 -1.65 6.60
CA ALA A 305 2.60 -0.71 6.50
C ALA A 305 2.31 -0.41 5.02
N VAL A 306 1.08 -0.60 4.59
CA VAL A 306 0.64 -0.36 3.21
C VAL A 306 -0.44 0.72 3.20
N ALA A 307 -0.08 1.92 2.74
CA ALA A 307 -1.03 3.03 2.65
C ALA A 307 -0.59 4.03 1.58
N GLY A 308 -1.49 4.34 0.65
CA GLY A 308 -1.29 5.36 -0.38
C GLY A 308 -2.49 6.30 -0.47
N GLY A 309 -2.34 7.32 -1.31
CA GLY A 309 -3.34 8.32 -1.57
C GLY A 309 -2.98 9.63 -0.87
N LYS A 310 -3.02 10.74 -1.62
CA LYS A 310 -2.76 12.08 -1.07
C LYS A 310 -3.61 12.38 0.17
N THR A 311 -4.85 11.91 0.21
CA THR A 311 -5.79 12.11 1.33
C THR A 311 -5.39 11.35 2.61
N LYS A 312 -4.50 10.37 2.52
CA LYS A 312 -3.99 9.61 3.68
C LYS A 312 -2.67 10.13 4.25
N ALA A 313 -2.03 11.12 3.63
CA ALA A 313 -0.73 11.67 4.09
C ALA A 313 -0.69 11.96 5.60
N LYS A 314 -1.63 12.75 6.10
CA LYS A 314 -1.75 13.08 7.54
C LYS A 314 -1.95 11.86 8.43
N ALA A 315 -2.68 10.85 7.94
CA ALA A 315 -2.92 9.63 8.70
C ALA A 315 -1.65 8.78 8.78
N ILE A 316 -0.88 8.72 7.69
CA ILE A 316 0.42 8.04 7.64
C ILE A 316 1.39 8.70 8.62
N GLU A 317 1.57 10.02 8.55
CA GLU A 317 2.47 10.75 9.46
C GLU A 317 2.10 10.58 10.94
N ALA A 318 0.81 10.67 11.27
CA ALA A 318 0.34 10.49 12.64
C ALA A 318 0.60 9.07 13.18
N TYR A 319 0.32 8.04 12.39
CA TYR A 319 0.55 6.66 12.80
C TYR A 319 2.04 6.35 12.97
N ILE A 320 2.88 6.76 12.01
CA ILE A 320 4.28 6.36 11.95
C ILE A 320 5.09 6.83 13.17
N LYS A 321 4.67 7.91 13.84
CA LYS A 321 5.26 8.34 15.13
C LYS A 321 5.23 7.25 16.22
N ASN A 322 4.37 6.24 16.09
CA ASN A 322 4.25 5.09 17.00
C ASN A 322 4.71 3.77 16.37
N ALA A 323 5.07 3.78 15.08
CA ALA A 323 5.50 2.58 14.40
C ALA A 323 6.93 2.19 14.87
N PRO A 324 7.25 0.90 14.98
CA PRO A 324 8.61 0.45 15.21
C PRO A 324 9.56 0.95 14.11
N LYS A 325 10.83 1.18 14.45
CA LYS A 325 11.82 1.71 13.49
C LYS A 325 12.05 0.77 12.31
N GLN A 326 11.91 -0.53 12.50
CA GLN A 326 12.01 -1.55 11.44
C GLN A 326 10.82 -1.57 10.45
N THR A 327 9.90 -0.59 10.54
CA THR A 327 8.74 -0.54 9.65
C THR A 327 9.15 -0.22 8.22
N TRP A 328 8.59 -0.99 7.29
CA TRP A 328 8.62 -0.71 5.86
C TRP A 328 7.28 -0.12 5.44
N LEU A 329 7.29 1.07 4.85
CA LEU A 329 6.10 1.71 4.32
C LEU A 329 6.02 1.53 2.80
N ILE A 330 5.01 0.82 2.31
CA ILE A 330 4.60 0.85 0.90
C ILE A 330 3.59 1.98 0.73
N THR A 331 3.89 2.93 -0.14
CA THR A 331 3.05 4.10 -0.40
C THR A 331 3.13 4.52 -1.87
N ASP A 332 2.49 5.64 -2.22
CA ASP A 332 2.55 6.22 -3.55
C ASP A 332 3.10 7.64 -3.56
N GLU A 333 3.40 8.12 -4.75
CA GLU A 333 3.97 9.45 -4.99
C GLU A 333 3.03 10.57 -4.50
N GLY A 334 1.71 10.38 -4.60
CA GLY A 334 0.70 11.31 -4.11
C GLY A 334 0.79 11.54 -2.60
N ALA A 335 0.83 10.47 -1.83
CA ALA A 335 1.03 10.52 -0.38
C ALA A 335 2.43 11.04 -0.02
N ALA A 336 3.48 10.49 -0.64
CA ALA A 336 4.87 10.86 -0.34
C ALA A 336 5.15 12.35 -0.55
N LYS A 337 4.72 12.91 -1.70
CA LYS A 337 4.89 14.34 -1.98
C LYS A 337 4.08 15.22 -1.02
N GLN A 338 2.89 14.78 -0.60
CA GLN A 338 2.09 15.54 0.35
C GLN A 338 2.77 15.58 1.72
N ILE A 339 3.28 14.45 2.21
CA ILE A 339 4.04 14.36 3.46
C ILE A 339 5.27 15.27 3.41
N LEU A 340 6.04 15.23 2.31
CA LEU A 340 7.28 16.01 2.20
C LEU A 340 7.04 17.51 1.98
N LYS A 341 5.91 17.93 1.40
CA LYS A 341 5.56 19.36 1.24
C LYS A 341 5.31 20.08 2.56
N GLU A 342 4.87 19.38 3.61
CA GLU A 342 4.62 19.98 4.93
C GLU A 342 5.91 20.44 5.65
N GLU A 343 7.08 20.36 5.01
CA GLU A 343 8.36 20.87 5.50
C GLU A 343 8.70 22.28 4.95
N THR A 344 8.03 22.73 3.88
CA THR A 344 8.37 23.97 3.16
C THR A 344 7.46 25.16 3.48
N LEU A 345 6.68 25.09 4.57
CA LEU A 345 5.75 26.13 5.02
C LEU A 345 6.04 26.59 6.43
#